data_AF-A0A7D9EP92-F1
#
_entry.id   AF-A0A7D9EP92-F1
#
_cell.length_a   1.000
_cell.length_b   1.000
_cell.length_c   1.000
_cell.angle_alpha   90.00
_cell.angle_beta   90.00
_cell.angle_gamma   90.00
#
_symmetry.space_group_name_H-M   'P 1'
#
loop_
_entity.id
_entity.type
_entity.pdbx_description
1 polymer ?
#
loop_
_entity_poly.entity_id
_entity_poly.type
_entity_poly.pdbx_seq_one_letter_code
_entity_poly.pdbx_strand_id
1 'polypeptide(L)'
;MRVAAFIRRVVTKKYLFTSTPLTVDELHKAETWWFKKVQSEMFSEVIAVLKKGKQLSNKHYLKPLNPFLDNEGLLRVGGRLSQSQLEFDSPHPLILHGKHRLTTLLVEHEHKRLCHAGPKLLLGTLQQC
;
A
#
# COMPACT_ATOMS: atom_id res chain seq x y z
N MET A 1 -3.96 -6.93 -9.54
CA MET A 1 -5.22 -6.57 -8.85
C MET A 1 -6.42 -6.41 -9.82
N ARG A 2 -6.76 -7.39 -10.67
CA ARG A 2 -7.89 -7.25 -11.64
C ARG A 2 -9.27 -7.55 -11.02
N VAL A 3 -9.34 -8.59 -10.20
CA VAL A 3 -10.58 -9.01 -9.48
C VAL A 3 -11.05 -7.93 -8.51
N ALA A 4 -10.11 -7.28 -7.82
CA ALA A 4 -10.36 -6.16 -6.92
C ALA A 4 -11.04 -4.95 -7.61
N ALA A 5 -10.54 -4.56 -8.79
CA ALA A 5 -11.12 -3.47 -9.57
C ALA A 5 -12.51 -3.81 -10.08
N PHE A 6 -12.72 -5.06 -10.49
CA PHE A 6 -14.04 -5.56 -10.89
C PHE A 6 -15.05 -5.53 -9.73
N ILE A 7 -14.68 -6.04 -8.55
CA ILE A 7 -15.54 -6.00 -7.35
C ILE A 7 -15.87 -4.56 -6.97
N ARG A 8 -14.88 -3.65 -6.97
CA ARG A 8 -15.12 -2.22 -6.71
C ARG A 8 -16.12 -1.64 -7.70
N ARG A 9 -15.97 -1.89 -9.00
CA ARG A 9 -16.89 -1.43 -10.07
C ARG A 9 -18.33 -1.91 -9.86
N VAL A 10 -18.50 -3.17 -9.42
CA VAL A 10 -19.81 -3.74 -9.10
C VAL A 10 -20.41 -3.11 -7.84
N VAL A 11 -19.59 -2.85 -6.81
CA VAL A 11 -20.04 -2.39 -5.49
C VAL A 11 -20.31 -0.87 -5.43
N THR A 12 -19.54 -0.03 -6.14
CA THR A 12 -19.72 1.44 -6.13
C THR A 12 -20.88 1.96 -7.00
N LYS A 13 -21.64 1.06 -7.66
CA LYS A 13 -22.92 1.27 -8.37
C LYS A 13 -22.98 2.41 -9.41
N LYS A 14 -22.95 2.06 -10.72
CA LYS A 14 -23.84 2.66 -11.75
C LYS A 14 -23.85 2.06 -13.17
N TYR A 15 -23.12 0.98 -13.47
CA TYR A 15 -23.12 0.44 -14.84
C TYR A 15 -23.31 -1.07 -14.85
N LEU A 16 -24.48 -1.46 -15.36
CA LEU A 16 -24.76 -2.73 -16.02
C LEU A 16 -23.52 -3.15 -16.82
N PHE A 17 -23.04 -4.36 -16.56
CA PHE A 17 -22.37 -5.27 -17.51
C PHE A 17 -21.87 -4.64 -18.82
N THR A 18 -20.95 -3.67 -18.77
CA THR A 18 -20.28 -3.17 -19.97
C THR A 18 -19.00 -3.95 -20.14
N SER A 19 -18.91 -4.71 -21.24
CA SER A 19 -17.75 -5.45 -21.71
C SER A 19 -16.59 -4.53 -22.14
N THR A 20 -16.36 -3.44 -21.41
CA THR A 20 -15.26 -2.52 -21.66
C THR A 20 -14.03 -2.96 -20.85
N PRO A 21 -12.83 -2.95 -21.47
CA PRO A 21 -11.60 -3.29 -20.76
C PRO A 21 -11.41 -2.40 -19.51
N LEU A 22 -10.93 -2.99 -18.42
CA LEU A 22 -10.52 -2.26 -17.22
C LEU A 22 -9.43 -1.26 -17.59
N THR A 23 -9.63 0.02 -17.30
CA THR A 23 -8.61 1.03 -17.57
C THR A 23 -7.49 0.95 -16.53
N VAL A 24 -6.29 1.42 -16.88
CA VAL A 24 -5.16 1.51 -15.95
C VAL A 24 -5.54 2.35 -14.73
N ASP A 25 -6.28 3.44 -14.94
CA ASP A 25 -6.77 4.32 -13.87
C ASP A 25 -7.78 3.62 -12.95
N GLU A 26 -8.68 2.78 -13.48
CA GLU A 26 -9.60 1.97 -12.66
C GLU A 26 -8.83 0.96 -11.78
N LEU A 27 -7.79 0.32 -12.35
CA LEU A 27 -6.93 -0.60 -11.61
C LEU A 27 -6.19 0.12 -10.48
N HIS A 28 -5.58 1.27 -10.78
CA HIS A 28 -4.87 2.09 -9.79
C HIS A 28 -5.81 2.54 -8.66
N LYS A 29 -6.99 3.07 -9.01
CA LYS A 29 -8.01 3.49 -8.02
C LYS A 29 -8.47 2.34 -7.14
N ALA A 30 -8.62 1.15 -7.70
CA ALA A 30 -9.02 -0.02 -6.93
C ALA A 30 -7.94 -0.47 -5.97
N GLU A 31 -6.69 -0.49 -6.42
CA GLU A 31 -5.53 -0.84 -5.63
C GLU A 31 -5.32 0.15 -4.48
N THR A 32 -5.27 1.45 -4.77
CA THR A 32 -5.22 2.52 -3.77
C THR A 32 -6.35 2.40 -2.74
N TRP A 33 -7.56 2.04 -3.18
CA TRP A 33 -8.68 1.85 -2.25
C TRP A 33 -8.47 0.68 -1.30
N TRP A 34 -7.99 -0.47 -1.79
CA TRP A 34 -7.70 -1.62 -0.93
C TRP A 34 -6.62 -1.29 0.09
N PHE A 35 -5.54 -0.63 -0.32
CA PHE A 35 -4.50 -0.22 0.61
C PHE A 35 -5.02 0.76 1.67
N LYS A 36 -5.82 1.76 1.29
CA LYS A 36 -6.48 2.66 2.24
C LYS A 36 -7.36 1.90 3.23
N LYS A 37 -8.14 0.94 2.74
CA LYS A 37 -9.04 0.12 3.57
C LYS A 37 -8.24 -0.64 4.63
N VAL A 38 -7.21 -1.38 4.22
CA VAL A 38 -6.33 -2.12 5.14
C VAL A 38 -5.64 -1.20 6.14
N GLN A 39 -5.11 -0.07 5.67
CA GLN A 39 -4.43 0.88 6.55
C GLN A 39 -5.39 1.53 7.53
N SER A 40 -6.61 1.86 7.13
CA SER A 40 -7.63 2.40 8.03
C SER A 40 -8.07 1.39 9.10
N GLU A 41 -8.05 0.09 8.80
CA GLU A 41 -8.39 -0.97 9.75
C GLU A 41 -7.26 -1.23 10.75
N MET A 42 -6.00 -1.21 10.29
CA MET A 42 -4.84 -1.62 11.08
C MET A 42 -4.09 -0.45 11.74
N PHE A 43 -4.19 0.76 11.20
CA PHE A 43 -3.42 1.94 11.59
C PHE A 43 -4.30 3.18 11.75
N SER A 44 -5.58 3.01 12.12
CA SER A 44 -6.54 4.11 12.33
C SER A 44 -6.00 5.23 13.23
N GLU A 45 -5.40 4.86 14.36
CA GLU A 45 -4.81 5.80 15.33
C GLU A 45 -3.65 6.59 14.73
N VAL A 46 -2.75 5.89 14.04
CA VAL A 46 -1.58 6.48 13.37
C VAL A 46 -2.02 7.47 12.30
N ILE A 47 -2.98 7.07 11.46
CA ILE A 47 -3.55 7.93 10.42
C ILE A 47 -4.22 9.16 11.05
N ALA A 48 -4.97 9.00 12.13
CA ALA A 48 -5.64 10.10 12.81
C ALA A 48 -4.64 11.12 13.40
N VAL A 49 -3.50 10.65 13.93
CA VAL A 49 -2.42 11.51 14.41
C VAL A 49 -1.76 12.27 13.26
N LEU A 50 -1.42 11.58 12.18
CA LEU A 50 -0.75 12.17 11.01
C LEU A 50 -1.65 13.17 10.27
N LYS A 51 -2.96 12.89 10.15
CA LYS A 51 -3.93 13.83 9.57
C LYS A 51 -4.04 15.15 10.36
N LYS A 52 -3.73 15.13 11.66
CA LYS A 52 -3.70 16.33 12.51
C LYS A 52 -2.36 17.08 12.44
N GLY A 53 -1.45 16.67 11.55
CA GLY A 53 -0.09 17.21 11.46
C GLY A 53 0.77 16.90 12.69
N LYS A 54 0.35 15.96 13.52
CA LYS A 54 1.07 15.57 14.73
C LYS A 54 2.01 14.41 14.43
N GLN A 55 3.10 14.33 15.18
CA GLN A 55 4.01 13.20 15.11
C GLN A 55 3.56 12.07 16.04
N LEU A 56 3.91 10.84 15.67
CA LEU A 56 3.76 9.69 16.56
C LEU A 56 4.61 9.85 17.83
N SER A 57 4.10 9.28 18.91
CA SER A 57 4.83 9.13 20.18
C SER A 57 6.16 8.42 19.96
N ASN A 58 7.20 8.84 20.69
CA ASN A 58 8.53 8.23 20.60
C ASN A 58 8.54 6.74 21.00
N LYS A 59 7.54 6.29 21.76
CA LYS A 59 7.36 4.88 22.15
C LYS A 59 6.62 4.05 21.10
N HIS A 60 6.09 4.67 20.04
CA HIS A 60 5.30 3.97 19.03
C HIS A 60 6.20 3.13 18.12
N TYR A 61 5.85 1.87 17.89
CA TYR A 61 6.67 0.92 17.12
C TYR A 61 6.91 1.33 15.65
N LEU A 62 6.01 2.13 15.06
CA LEU A 62 6.21 2.71 13.72
C LEU A 62 7.10 3.96 13.70
N LYS A 63 7.42 4.59 14.84
CA LYS A 63 8.22 5.83 14.87
C LYS A 63 9.57 5.70 14.12
N PRO A 64 10.32 4.59 14.21
CA PRO A 64 11.58 4.42 13.49
C PRO A 64 11.43 4.41 11.96
N LEU A 65 10.24 4.10 11.45
CA LEU A 65 9.91 4.12 10.02
C LEU A 65 9.49 5.51 9.52
N ASN A 66 9.54 6.54 10.39
CA ASN A 66 9.15 7.92 10.12
C ASN A 66 7.91 8.04 9.20
N PRO A 67 6.76 7.48 9.59
CA PRO A 67 5.63 7.29 8.70
C PRO A 67 4.96 8.62 8.36
N PHE A 68 4.51 8.75 7.12
CA PHE A 68 3.79 9.92 6.62
C PHE A 68 2.62 9.52 5.71
N LEU A 69 1.71 10.47 5.46
CA LEU A 69 0.63 10.30 4.49
C LEU A 69 1.02 10.95 3.17
N ASP A 70 0.91 10.22 2.07
CA ASP A 70 1.17 10.75 0.73
C ASP A 70 -0.01 11.61 0.19
N ASN A 71 0.14 12.11 -1.04
CA ASN A 71 -0.87 12.93 -1.72
C ASN A 71 -2.19 12.15 -1.96
N GLU A 72 -2.13 10.82 -2.03
CA GLU A 72 -3.31 9.98 -2.14
C GLU A 72 -3.90 9.67 -0.75
N GLY A 73 -3.24 9.99 0.36
CA GLY A 73 -3.65 9.67 1.73
C GLY A 73 -3.34 8.24 2.17
N LEU A 74 -2.34 7.60 1.56
CA LEU A 74 -1.78 6.31 1.95
C LEU A 74 -0.64 6.50 2.97
N LEU A 75 -0.58 5.58 3.93
CA LEU A 75 0.49 5.53 4.94
C LEU A 75 1.76 4.91 4.33
N ARG A 76 2.84 5.68 4.29
CA ARG A 76 4.13 5.27 3.71
C ARG A 76 5.28 5.42 4.70
N VAL A 77 6.35 4.66 4.47
CA VAL A 77 7.61 4.75 5.21
C VAL A 77 8.35 6.00 4.78
N GLY A 78 8.71 6.85 5.75
CA GLY A 78 9.66 7.95 5.55
C GLY A 78 11.03 7.64 6.16
N GLY A 79 11.99 8.55 5.97
CA GLY A 79 13.33 8.42 6.57
C GLY A 79 14.43 8.11 5.56
N ARG A 80 15.45 7.33 5.99
CA ARG A 80 16.86 7.15 5.53
C ARG A 80 17.25 7.35 4.05
N LEU A 81 16.31 7.44 3.12
CA LEU A 81 16.54 7.88 1.74
C LEU A 81 16.56 9.42 1.57
N SER A 82 16.24 10.21 2.59
CA SER A 82 16.30 11.69 2.51
C SER A 82 17.73 12.27 2.50
N GLN A 83 18.77 11.44 2.37
CA GLN A 83 20.18 11.84 2.41
C GLN A 83 21.03 11.25 1.27
N SER A 84 20.47 10.43 0.39
CA SER A 84 21.17 10.02 -0.84
C SER A 84 20.79 10.95 -1.98
N GLN A 85 21.76 11.59 -2.61
CA GLN A 85 21.59 12.39 -3.84
C GLN A 85 21.18 11.56 -5.08
N LEU A 86 20.67 10.35 -4.86
CA LEU A 86 20.20 9.45 -5.90
C LEU A 86 18.68 9.59 -5.97
N GLU A 87 18.25 10.32 -7.00
CA GLU A 87 16.93 10.35 -7.61
C GLU A 87 15.73 10.26 -6.66
N PHE A 88 15.05 11.40 -6.54
CA PHE A 88 13.81 11.68 -5.80
C PHE A 88 12.59 10.83 -6.22
N ASP A 89 12.79 9.77 -7.01
CA ASP A 89 11.76 9.00 -7.71
C ASP A 89 11.62 7.55 -7.18
N SER A 90 12.32 7.20 -6.10
CA SER A 90 12.08 5.90 -5.45
C SER A 90 10.74 5.94 -4.69
N PRO A 91 9.77 5.08 -5.05
CA PRO A 91 8.47 5.07 -4.39
C PRO A 91 8.67 4.75 -2.90
N HIS A 92 8.25 5.66 -2.02
CA HIS A 92 8.23 5.42 -0.59
C HIS A 92 7.35 4.19 -0.29
N PRO A 93 7.89 3.09 0.29
CA PRO A 93 7.13 1.86 0.44
C PRO A 93 5.86 2.04 1.28
N LEU A 94 4.79 1.34 0.88
CA LEU A 94 3.53 1.31 1.63
C LEU A 94 3.68 0.56 2.94
N ILE A 95 3.14 1.13 4.03
CA ILE A 95 3.08 0.44 5.32
C ILE A 95 1.82 -0.44 5.33
N LEU A 96 2.02 -1.75 5.29
CA LEU A 96 0.96 -2.74 5.42
C LEU A 96 1.23 -3.65 6.63
N HIS A 97 0.17 -4.01 7.35
CA HIS A 97 0.30 -4.85 8.53
C HIS A 97 0.39 -6.33 8.15
N GLY A 98 1.46 -7.02 8.52
CA GLY A 98 1.72 -8.42 8.11
C GLY A 98 0.65 -9.45 8.50
N LYS A 99 -0.15 -9.16 9.55
CA LYS A 99 -1.29 -10.02 9.96
C LYS A 99 -2.55 -9.84 9.12
N HIS A 100 -2.62 -8.82 8.26
CA HIS A 100 -3.80 -8.59 7.45
C HIS A 100 -3.81 -9.54 6.24
N ARG A 101 -4.96 -10.18 5.98
CA ARG A 101 -5.10 -11.19 4.92
C ARG A 101 -4.64 -10.71 3.55
N LEU A 102 -4.92 -9.44 3.21
CA LEU A 102 -4.44 -8.85 1.96
C LEU A 102 -2.91 -8.88 1.84
N THR A 103 -2.20 -8.55 2.92
CA THR A 103 -0.73 -8.53 2.94
C THR A 103 -0.18 -9.94 2.79
N THR A 104 -0.78 -10.93 3.47
CA THR A 104 -0.41 -12.34 3.31
C THR A 104 -0.61 -12.81 1.87
N LEU A 105 -1.76 -12.49 1.25
CA LEU A 105 -2.05 -12.87 -0.13
C LEU A 105 -1.09 -12.20 -1.12
N LEU A 106 -0.71 -10.94 -0.88
CA LEU A 106 0.26 -10.23 -1.72
C LEU A 106 1.64 -10.90 -1.65
N VAL A 107 2.10 -11.20 -0.44
CA VAL A 107 3.38 -11.89 -0.22
C VAL A 107 3.37 -13.27 -0.85
N GLU A 108 2.29 -14.03 -0.69
CA GLU A 108 2.14 -15.37 -1.27
C GLU A 108 2.10 -15.32 -2.81
N HIS A 109 1.41 -14.33 -3.39
CA HIS A 109 1.36 -14.13 -4.83
C HIS A 109 2.76 -13.87 -5.39
N GLU A 110 3.50 -12.94 -4.78
CA GLU A 110 4.87 -12.60 -5.19
C GLU A 110 5.84 -13.77 -4.97
N HIS A 111 5.71 -14.49 -3.86
CA HIS A 111 6.52 -15.68 -3.58
C HIS A 111 6.32 -16.78 -4.64
N LYS A 112 5.07 -17.02 -5.09
CA LYS A 112 4.76 -17.95 -6.19
C LYS A 112 5.25 -17.41 -7.55
N ARG A 113 5.07 -16.12 -7.82
CA ARG A 113 5.53 -15.47 -9.05
C ARG A 113 7.03 -15.57 -9.23
N LEU A 114 7.78 -15.51 -8.14
CA LEU A 114 9.24 -15.64 -8.11
C LEU A 114 9.71 -17.09 -7.90
N CYS A 115 8.87 -18.09 -8.16
CA CYS A 115 9.22 -19.52 -8.05
C CYS A 115 9.83 -19.90 -6.70
N HIS A 116 9.21 -19.45 -5.60
CA HIS A 116 9.67 -19.68 -4.23
C HIS A 116 11.01 -19.05 -3.87
N ALA A 117 11.32 -17.90 -4.50
CA ALA A 117 12.48 -17.10 -4.18
C ALA A 117 12.69 -16.88 -2.68
N GLY A 118 13.97 -16.86 -2.29
CA GLY A 118 14.37 -16.61 -0.91
C GLY A 118 13.88 -15.24 -0.39
N PRO A 119 13.80 -15.07 0.94
CA PRO A 119 13.16 -13.90 1.56
C PRO A 119 13.73 -12.54 1.15
N LYS A 120 15.03 -12.47 0.86
CA LYS A 120 15.70 -11.22 0.43
C LYS A 120 15.21 -10.74 -0.94
N LEU A 121 15.08 -11.65 -1.90
CA LEU A 121 14.60 -11.34 -3.24
C LEU A 121 13.12 -10.95 -3.20
N LEU A 122 12.32 -11.71 -2.45
CA LEU A 122 10.90 -11.40 -2.24
C LEU A 122 10.69 -10.00 -1.63
N LEU A 123 11.45 -9.67 -0.57
CA LEU A 123 11.36 -8.36 0.06
C LEU A 123 11.76 -7.23 -0.90
N GLY A 124 12.84 -7.41 -1.65
CA GLY A 124 13.29 -6.42 -2.63
C GLY A 124 12.23 -6.13 -3.69
N THR A 125 11.56 -7.17 -4.20
CA THR A 125 10.46 -7.01 -5.14
C THR A 125 9.26 -6.29 -4.53
N LEU A 126 8.85 -6.66 -3.30
CA LEU A 126 7.73 -6.01 -2.61
C LEU A 126 8.00 -4.54 -2.25
N GLN A 127 9.26 -4.15 -2.09
CA GLN A 127 9.67 -2.78 -1.81
C GLN A 127 9.77 -1.91 -3.07
N GLN A 128 9.75 -2.52 -4.26
CA GLN A 128 9.81 -1.85 -5.56
C GLN A 128 8.43 -1.67 -6.21
N CYS A 129 7.38 -2.27 -5.62
CA CYS A 129 6.00 -2.12 -6.06
C CYS A 129 5.36 -0.80 -5.57
#